data_AF-A0A838SRG7-F1
#
_entry.id   AF-A0A838SRG7-F1
#
_cell.length_a   1.000
_cell.length_b   1.000
_cell.length_c   1.000
_cell.angle_alpha   90.00
_cell.angle_beta   90.00
_cell.angle_gamma   90.00
#
_symmetry.space_group_name_H-M   'P 1'
#
loop_
_entity.id
_entity.type
_entity.pdbx_description
1 polymer ?
#
loop_
_entity_poly.entity_id
_entity_poly.type
_entity_poly.pdbx_seq_one_letter_code
_entity_poly.pdbx_strand_id
1 'polypeptide(L)'
;YLAWVLGTVAGVAGASFATVEPLADALFPVLFVGLAALTAARRSDAARALLAGGAALGLLVLWPGAGALGAIAVAIVVASVVPAP
;
A
#
# COMPACT_ATOMS: atom_id res chain seq x y z
N TYR A 1 -13.22 8.64 11.27
CA TYR A 1 -12.63 7.90 12.41
C TYR A 1 -13.58 6.83 12.95
N LEU A 2 -14.77 7.19 13.42
CA LEU A 2 -15.76 6.23 13.94
C LEU A 2 -16.10 5.09 12.96
N ALA A 3 -16.36 5.42 11.69
CA ALA A 3 -16.60 4.42 10.65
C ALA A 3 -15.43 3.44 10.44
N TRP A 4 -14.19 3.91 10.59
CA TRP A 4 -12.99 3.08 10.50
C TRP A 4 -12.91 2.11 11.68
N VAL A 5 -13.08 2.62 12.91
CA VAL A 5 -13.06 1.78 14.13
C VAL A 5 -14.13 0.70 14.08
N LEU A 6 -15.37 1.08 13.73
CA LEU A 6 -16.48 0.14 13.63
C LEU A 6 -16.25 -0.89 12.53
N GLY A 7 -15.72 -0.47 11.37
CA GLY A 7 -15.34 -1.37 10.29
C GLY A 7 -14.25 -2.38 10.71
N THR A 8 -13.25 -1.95 11.46
CA THR A 8 -12.19 -2.83 11.99
C THR A 8 -12.75 -3.84 12.99
N VAL A 9 -13.56 -3.40 13.95
CA VAL A 9 -14.19 -4.30 14.93
C VAL A 9 -15.07 -5.33 14.23
N ALA A 10 -15.90 -4.90 13.28
CA ALA A 10 -16.73 -5.78 12.48
C ALA A 10 -15.88 -6.79 11.68
N GLY A 11 -14.80 -6.34 11.03
CA GLY A 11 -13.89 -7.19 10.27
C GLY A 11 -13.20 -8.27 11.13
N VAL A 12 -12.71 -7.90 12.32
CA VAL A 12 -12.12 -8.86 13.28
C VAL A 12 -13.15 -9.85 13.80
N ALA A 13 -14.41 -9.41 13.95
CA ALA A 13 -15.53 -10.28 14.28
C ALA A 13 -15.99 -11.19 13.12
N GLY A 14 -15.34 -11.11 11.94
CA GLY A 14 -15.62 -11.94 10.78
C GLY A 14 -16.61 -11.35 9.77
N ALA A 15 -17.01 -10.08 9.93
CA ALA A 15 -17.80 -9.40 8.92
C ALA A 15 -16.95 -9.17 7.67
N SER A 16 -17.38 -9.75 6.54
CA SER A 16 -16.76 -9.53 5.24
C SER A 16 -17.77 -8.96 4.26
N PHE A 17 -17.31 -8.06 3.42
CA PHE A 17 -18.03 -7.60 2.25
C PHE A 17 -17.33 -8.14 0.99
N ALA A 18 -17.54 -9.42 0.70
CA ALA A 18 -16.87 -10.13 -0.41
C ALA A 18 -16.96 -9.39 -1.76
N THR A 19 -18.06 -8.67 -2.01
CA THR A 19 -18.26 -7.91 -3.24
C THR A 19 -17.32 -6.71 -3.40
N VAL A 20 -16.84 -6.13 -2.30
CA VAL A 20 -15.91 -4.97 -2.32
C VAL A 20 -14.48 -5.35 -1.94
N GLU A 21 -14.22 -6.59 -1.54
CA GLU A 21 -12.87 -7.08 -1.23
C GLU A 21 -11.87 -6.83 -2.37
N PRO A 22 -12.17 -7.13 -3.66
CA PRO A 22 -11.23 -6.86 -4.74
C PRO A 22 -10.97 -5.35 -4.95
N LEU A 23 -11.99 -4.53 -4.69
CA LEU A 23 -11.88 -3.07 -4.78
C LEU A 23 -11.02 -2.52 -3.63
N ALA A 24 -11.21 -3.03 -2.41
CA ALA A 24 -10.41 -2.65 -1.26
C ALA A 24 -8.93 -2.98 -1.48
N ASP A 25 -8.62 -4.18 -1.98
CA ASP A 25 -7.26 -4.61 -2.31
C ASP A 25 -6.61 -3.72 -3.38
N ALA A 26 -7.36 -3.27 -4.37
CA ALA A 26 -6.85 -2.33 -5.39
C ALA A 26 -6.64 -0.92 -4.84
N LEU A 27 -7.50 -0.46 -3.92
CA LEU A 27 -7.43 0.89 -3.36
C LEU A 27 -6.25 1.07 -2.40
N PHE A 28 -5.87 0.05 -1.64
CA PHE A 28 -4.77 0.15 -0.67
C PHE A 28 -3.44 0.62 -1.30
N PRO A 29 -2.92 -0.01 -2.36
CA PRO A 29 -1.73 0.44 -3.06
C PRO A 29 -1.88 1.84 -3.66
N VAL A 30 -3.05 2.15 -4.23
CA VAL A 30 -3.32 3.46 -4.85
C VAL A 30 -3.27 4.59 -3.82
N LEU A 31 -3.89 4.40 -2.65
CA LEU A 31 -3.86 5.36 -1.56
C LEU A 31 -2.44 5.56 -1.02
N PHE A 32 -1.66 4.48 -0.92
CA PHE A 32 -0.27 4.53 -0.47
C PHE A 32 0.61 5.32 -1.45
N VAL A 33 0.50 5.03 -2.75
CA VAL A 33 1.23 5.75 -3.81
C VAL A 33 0.78 7.21 -3.91
N GLY A 34 -0.53 7.47 -3.83
CA GLY A 34 -1.10 8.82 -3.85
C GLY A 34 -0.61 9.67 -2.68
N LEU A 35 -0.59 9.12 -1.47
CA LEU A 35 -0.06 9.81 -0.30
C LEU A 35 1.44 10.08 -0.45
N ALA A 36 2.22 9.10 -0.91
CA ALA A 36 3.64 9.28 -1.16
C ALA A 36 3.90 10.42 -2.16
N ALA A 37 3.12 10.48 -3.25
CA ALA A 37 3.18 11.56 -4.23
C ALA A 37 2.83 12.93 -3.63
N LEU A 38 1.77 13.01 -2.80
CA LEU A 38 1.37 14.25 -2.14
C LEU A 38 2.40 14.76 -1.11
N THR A 39 3.17 13.86 -0.51
CA THR A 39 4.22 14.20 0.47
C THR A 39 5.60 14.44 -0.15
N ALA A 40 5.76 14.19 -1.45
CA ALA A 40 7.04 14.37 -2.13
C ALA A 40 7.40 15.85 -2.25
N ALA A 41 8.43 16.30 -1.54
CA ALA A 41 8.90 17.69 -1.58
C ALA A 41 10.00 17.90 -2.64
N ARG A 42 10.68 16.82 -3.04
CA ARG A 42 11.82 16.83 -3.96
C ARG A 42 11.68 15.75 -5.04
N ARG A 43 12.38 15.91 -6.16
CA ARG A 43 12.44 14.89 -7.24
C ARG A 43 12.96 13.54 -6.74
N SER A 44 13.86 13.54 -5.76
CA SER A 44 14.34 12.34 -5.07
C SER A 44 13.23 11.58 -4.35
N ASP A 45 12.28 12.30 -3.76
CA ASP A 45 11.16 11.72 -3.00
C ASP A 45 10.18 11.08 -3.97
N ALA A 46 9.94 11.73 -5.11
CA ALA A 46 9.14 11.17 -6.20
C ALA A 46 9.78 9.90 -6.78
N ALA A 47 11.10 9.89 -7.03
CA ALA A 47 11.81 8.70 -7.51
C ALA A 47 11.70 7.53 -6.51
N ARG A 48 11.85 7.80 -5.20
CA ARG A 48 11.68 6.79 -4.14
C ARG A 48 10.25 6.26 -4.09
N ALA A 49 9.25 7.14 -4.18
CA ALA A 49 7.85 6.74 -4.22
C ALA A 49 7.54 5.85 -5.43
N LEU A 50 8.09 6.19 -6.61
CA LEU A 50 7.94 5.40 -7.82
C LEU A 50 8.62 4.03 -7.71
N LEU A 51 9.83 3.96 -7.15
CA LEU A 51 10.53 2.69 -6.94
C LEU A 51 9.79 1.81 -5.94
N ALA A 52 9.34 2.36 -4.82
CA ALA A 52 8.59 1.63 -3.80
C ALA A 52 7.24 1.13 -4.35
N GLY A 53 6.50 1.99 -5.07
CA GLY A 53 5.25 1.62 -5.72
C GLY A 53 5.44 0.58 -6.82
N GLY A 54 6.47 0.73 -7.66
CA GLY A 54 6.81 -0.21 -8.73
C GLY A 54 7.24 -1.57 -8.19
N ALA A 55 8.04 -1.62 -7.12
CA ALA A 55 8.42 -2.87 -6.48
C ALA A 55 7.24 -3.59 -5.83
N ALA A 56 6.36 -2.84 -5.15
CA ALA A 56 5.13 -3.40 -4.59
C ALA A 56 4.19 -3.95 -5.68
N LEU A 57 4.05 -3.23 -6.80
CA LEU A 57 3.28 -3.71 -7.95
C LEU A 57 3.91 -4.96 -8.56
N GLY A 58 5.24 -4.96 -8.75
CA GLY A 58 5.98 -6.12 -9.26
C GLY A 58 5.79 -7.36 -8.37
N LEU A 59 5.81 -7.19 -7.04
CA LEU A 59 5.51 -8.26 -6.10
C LEU A 59 4.11 -8.82 -6.34
N LEU A 60 3.09 -7.97 -6.43
CA LEU A 60 1.71 -8.42 -6.59
C LEU A 60 1.46 -9.10 -7.95
N VAL A 61 2.15 -8.67 -9.00
CA VAL A 61 2.08 -9.31 -10.32
C VAL A 61 2.73 -10.70 -10.30
N LEU A 62 3.88 -10.85 -9.63
CA LEU A 62 4.63 -12.11 -9.58
C LEU A 62 4.07 -13.08 -8.52
N TRP A 63 3.52 -12.54 -7.43
CA TRP A 63 2.97 -13.30 -6.32
C TRP A 63 1.71 -12.61 -5.75
N PRO A 64 0.53 -12.84 -6.37
CA PRO A 64 -0.73 -12.24 -5.92
C PRO A 64 -1.09 -12.57 -4.46
N GLY A 65 -0.70 -13.77 -4.00
CA GLY A 65 -0.93 -14.24 -2.63
C GLY A 65 -0.17 -13.47 -1.55
N ALA A 66 0.78 -12.59 -1.91
CA ALA A 66 1.42 -11.68 -0.95
C ALA A 66 0.42 -10.63 -0.40
N GLY A 67 -0.62 -10.31 -1.17
CA GLY A 67 -1.69 -9.39 -0.80
C GLY A 67 -1.20 -7.99 -0.42
N ALA A 68 -2.11 -7.19 0.14
CA ALA A 68 -1.81 -5.81 0.53
C ALA A 68 -0.68 -5.70 1.56
N LEU A 69 -0.59 -6.64 2.51
CA LEU A 69 0.47 -6.64 3.54
C LEU A 69 1.87 -6.84 2.95
N GLY A 70 2.02 -7.78 2.00
CA GLY A 70 3.30 -8.00 1.31
C GLY A 70 3.71 -6.78 0.49
N ALA A 71 2.75 -6.16 -0.21
CA ALA A 71 3.00 -4.94 -0.98
C ALA A 71 3.46 -3.77 -0.09
N ILE A 72 2.82 -3.57 1.06
CA ILE A 72 3.20 -2.55 2.05
C ILE A 72 4.60 -2.83 2.60
N ALA A 73 4.91 -4.07 2.97
CA ALA A 73 6.21 -4.45 3.50
C ALA A 73 7.34 -4.16 2.49
N VAL A 74 7.17 -4.54 1.22
CA VAL A 74 8.14 -4.22 0.16
C VAL A 74 8.28 -2.73 -0.05
N ALA A 75 7.17 -1.98 -0.09
CA ALA A 75 7.22 -0.54 -0.24
C ALA A 75 8.01 0.14 0.90
N ILE A 76 7.82 -0.30 2.15
CA ILE A 76 8.58 0.20 3.32
C ILE A 76 10.07 -0.12 3.18
N VAL A 77 10.42 -1.35 2.80
CA VAL A 77 11.83 -1.75 2.62
C VAL A 77 12.48 -0.90 1.53
N VAL A 78 11.87 -0.81 0.35
CA VAL A 78 12.43 -0.02 -0.77
C VAL A 78 12.51 1.46 -0.42
N ALA A 79 11.51 2.01 0.24
CA ALA A 79 11.54 3.41 0.66
C ALA A 79 12.59 3.65 1.75
N SER A 80 12.91 2.69 2.61
CA SER A 80 13.88 2.84 3.70
C SER A 80 15.34 2.63 3.28
N VAL A 81 15.59 2.00 2.13
CA VAL A 81 16.92 1.94 1.53
C VAL A 81 17.28 3.33 0.97
N VAL A 82 18.01 4.11 1.76
CA VAL A 82 18.58 5.41 1.38
C VAL A 82 19.70 5.19 0.36
N PRO A 83 19.68 5.80 -0.84
CA PRO A 83 20.89 5.97 -1.62
C PRO A 83 21.82 6.92 -0.85
N ALA A 84 23.05 6.50 -0.58
CA ALA A 84 24.06 7.34 0.07
C ALA A 84 24.20 8.70 -0.67
N PRO A 85 24.45 9.80 0.06
CA PRO A 85 24.62 11.13 -0.52
C PRO A 85 25.76 11.20 -1.54
#